data_AF-A0A4R7RN77-F1
#
_entry.id   AF-A0A4R7RN77-F1
#
_cell.length_a   1.000
_cell.length_b   1.000
_cell.length_c   1.000
_cell.angle_alpha   90.00
_cell.angle_beta   90.00
_cell.angle_gamma   90.00
#
_symmetry.space_group_name_H-M   'P 1'
#
loop_
_entity.id
_entity.type
_entity.pdbx_description
1 polymer ?
#
loop_
_entity_poly.entity_id
_entity_poly.type
_entity_poly.pdbx_seq_one_letter_code
_entity_poly.pdbx_strand_id
1 'polypeptide(L)'
;MPTTDHPIVPTQSDVLLAQKSYRILGKLSEGRDAPMGIKIGGQEVEIPGVLCGILFDALAKVAEGKGVALKSIEEEVSPQEAAELLNVSRPFAARLFDEGAFPSRKVGSHRRALASEVIAYKEREKQARLKALEELAAYDQSLNLGIQ
;
A
#
# COMPACT_ATOMS: atom_id res chain seq x y z
N MET A 1 -6.19 18.07 -13.96
CA MET A 1 -4.89 18.13 -13.25
C MET A 1 -5.07 17.49 -11.89
N PRO A 2 -4.14 16.66 -11.42
CA PRO A 2 -4.41 15.26 -11.08
C PRO A 2 -5.24 15.13 -9.80
N THR A 3 -6.53 14.86 -9.95
CA THR A 3 -7.39 14.35 -8.88
C THR A 3 -7.22 12.83 -8.84
N THR A 4 -6.17 12.36 -8.17
CA THR A 4 -5.89 10.91 -8.00
C THR A 4 -6.47 10.34 -6.71
N ASP A 5 -7.51 10.98 -6.16
CA ASP A 5 -8.13 10.51 -4.92
C ASP A 5 -9.06 9.30 -5.17
N HIS A 6 -9.36 9.02 -6.44
CA HIS A 6 -10.22 7.92 -6.86
C HIS A 6 -9.42 6.86 -7.64
N PRO A 7 -9.70 5.57 -7.44
CA PRO A 7 -9.00 4.50 -8.15
C PRO A 7 -9.18 4.62 -9.66
N ILE A 8 -8.07 4.65 -10.39
CA ILE A 8 -8.07 4.51 -11.84
C ILE A 8 -8.32 3.04 -12.16
N VAL A 9 -9.40 2.75 -12.89
CA VAL A 9 -9.72 1.38 -13.34
C VAL A 9 -9.04 1.14 -14.70
N PRO A 10 -8.12 0.16 -14.81
CA PRO A 10 -7.37 -0.03 -16.03
C PRO A 10 -8.21 -0.66 -17.15
N THR A 11 -8.00 -0.20 -18.38
CA THR A 11 -8.53 -0.83 -19.59
C THR A 11 -7.70 -2.06 -19.97
N GLN A 12 -8.20 -2.89 -20.89
CA GLN A 12 -7.43 -4.04 -21.40
C GLN A 12 -6.12 -3.60 -22.07
N SER A 13 -6.10 -2.43 -22.72
CA SER A 13 -4.87 -1.85 -23.30
C SER A 13 -3.86 -1.51 -22.21
N ASP A 14 -4.31 -0.93 -21.10
CA ASP A 14 -3.45 -0.57 -19.97
C ASP A 14 -2.84 -1.81 -19.32
N VAL A 15 -3.64 -2.87 -19.15
CA VAL A 15 -3.17 -4.16 -18.60
C VAL A 15 -2.03 -4.73 -19.44
N LEU A 16 -2.20 -4.79 -20.77
CA LEU A 16 -1.18 -5.33 -21.68
C LEU A 16 0.11 -4.48 -21.67
N LEU A 17 -0.04 -3.16 -21.68
CA LEU A 17 1.09 -2.24 -21.59
C LEU A 17 1.82 -2.38 -20.25
N ALA A 18 1.08 -2.51 -19.15
CA ALA A 18 1.66 -2.70 -17.82
C ALA A 18 2.44 -4.01 -17.72
N GLN A 19 1.92 -5.11 -18.24
CA GLN A 19 2.64 -6.40 -18.28
C GLN A 19 3.97 -6.29 -19.06
N LYS A 20 3.95 -5.63 -20.22
CA LYS A 20 5.16 -5.40 -21.02
C LYS A 20 6.17 -4.52 -20.26
N SER A 21 5.69 -3.43 -19.67
CA SER A 21 6.53 -2.44 -18.98
C SER A 21 7.13 -3.00 -17.71
N TYR A 22 6.34 -3.71 -16.90
CA TYR A 22 6.77 -4.39 -15.68
C TYR A 22 7.94 -5.35 -15.93
N ARG A 23 7.87 -6.12 -17.02
CA ARG A 23 8.94 -7.06 -17.42
C ARG A 23 10.23 -6.35 -17.83
N ILE A 24 10.15 -5.17 -18.45
CA ILE A 24 11.32 -4.39 -18.86
C ILE A 24 11.96 -3.75 -17.63
N LEU A 25 11.15 -3.06 -16.82
CA LEU A 25 11.60 -2.38 -15.60
C LEU A 25 12.19 -3.35 -14.58
N GLY A 26 11.64 -4.57 -14.45
CA GLY A 26 12.17 -5.58 -13.53
C GLY A 26 13.61 -6.00 -13.83
N LYS A 27 14.04 -5.88 -15.10
CA LYS A 27 15.44 -6.16 -15.52
C LYS A 27 16.39 -5.00 -15.26
N LEU A 28 15.86 -3.80 -15.05
CA LEU A 28 16.61 -2.56 -14.84
C LEU A 28 16.69 -2.19 -13.35
N SER A 29 16.56 -3.18 -12.45
CA SER A 29 16.44 -2.95 -11.00
C SER A 29 17.73 -2.46 -10.32
N GLU A 30 18.82 -2.31 -11.07
CA GLU A 30 20.04 -1.65 -10.63
C GLU A 30 19.85 -0.13 -10.70
N GLY A 31 19.78 0.53 -9.53
CA GLY A 31 19.67 1.99 -9.44
C GLY A 31 18.33 2.52 -8.91
N ARG A 32 17.66 1.82 -7.99
CA ARG A 32 16.37 2.27 -7.41
C ARG A 32 16.39 3.69 -6.82
N ASP A 33 17.55 4.20 -6.42
CA ASP A 33 17.68 5.55 -5.85
C ASP A 33 18.16 6.60 -6.86
N ALA A 34 18.55 6.19 -8.06
CA ALA A 34 19.00 7.11 -9.11
C ALA A 34 17.79 7.79 -9.79
N PRO A 35 17.91 9.05 -10.22
CA PRO A 35 16.89 9.70 -11.03
C PRO A 35 16.53 8.87 -12.26
N MET A 36 15.23 8.78 -12.58
CA MET A 36 14.73 8.07 -13.74
C MET A 36 14.22 9.04 -14.79
N GLY A 37 14.57 8.81 -16.06
CA GLY A 37 13.99 9.52 -17.20
C GLY A 37 12.63 8.92 -17.58
N ILE A 38 11.60 9.77 -17.69
CA ILE A 38 10.31 9.42 -18.28
C ILE A 38 10.08 10.26 -19.53
N LYS A 39 9.50 9.64 -20.56
CA LYS A 39 9.18 10.32 -21.82
C LYS A 39 7.69 10.67 -21.89
N ILE A 40 7.36 11.95 -21.86
CA ILE A 40 5.98 12.46 -21.96
C ILE A 40 5.88 13.35 -23.20
N GLY A 41 4.99 13.02 -24.14
CA GLY A 41 4.76 13.85 -25.33
C GLY A 41 6.01 14.08 -26.19
N GLY A 42 6.99 13.17 -26.14
CA GLY A 42 8.26 13.32 -26.85
C GLY A 42 9.37 13.98 -26.05
N GLN A 43 9.07 14.63 -24.93
CA GLN A 43 10.05 15.24 -24.03
C GLN A 43 10.48 14.26 -22.95
N GLU A 44 11.75 14.33 -22.57
CA GLU A 44 12.31 13.56 -21.46
C GLU A 44 12.32 14.42 -20.20
N VAL A 45 11.83 13.86 -19.09
CA VAL A 45 11.71 14.51 -17.78
C VAL A 45 12.33 13.59 -16.75
N GLU A 46 13.20 14.12 -15.90
CA GLU A 46 13.76 13.38 -14.78
C GLU A 46 12.79 13.39 -13.59
N ILE A 47 12.66 12.23 -12.94
CA ILE A 47 11.89 12.08 -11.70
C ILE A 47 12.75 11.42 -10.60
N PRO A 48 12.45 11.69 -9.31
CA PRO A 48 13.18 11.07 -8.21
C PRO A 48 13.14 9.53 -8.26
N GLY A 49 14.29 8.89 -8.04
CA GLY A 49 14.41 7.42 -8.04
C GLY A 49 13.47 6.72 -7.06
N VAL A 50 13.18 7.36 -5.93
CA VAL A 50 12.22 6.86 -4.93
C VAL A 50 10.83 6.54 -5.51
N LEU A 51 10.42 7.16 -6.62
CA LEU A 51 9.15 6.86 -7.31
C LEU A 51 9.21 5.56 -8.12
N CYS A 52 10.39 5.04 -8.42
CA CYS A 52 10.57 3.79 -9.17
C CYS A 52 9.89 2.61 -8.47
N GLY A 53 9.98 2.53 -7.13
CA GLY A 53 9.29 1.49 -6.36
C GLY A 53 7.77 1.59 -6.48
N ILE A 54 7.23 2.81 -6.35
CA ILE A 54 5.79 3.08 -6.48
C ILE A 54 5.29 2.71 -7.89
N LEU A 55 6.05 3.07 -8.93
CA LEU A 55 5.73 2.73 -10.31
C LEU A 55 5.74 1.21 -10.54
N PHE A 56 6.70 0.49 -9.95
CA PHE A 56 6.78 -0.96 -10.06
C PHE A 56 5.56 -1.64 -9.45
N ASP A 57 5.18 -1.22 -8.24
CA ASP A 57 4.01 -1.73 -7.54
C ASP A 57 2.71 -1.40 -8.30
N ALA A 58 2.58 -0.16 -8.78
CA ALA A 58 1.44 0.27 -9.58
C ALA A 58 1.32 -0.55 -10.88
N LEU A 59 2.43 -0.76 -11.59
CA LEU A 59 2.46 -1.59 -12.80
C LEU A 59 2.07 -3.04 -12.52
N ALA A 60 2.53 -3.62 -11.40
CA ALA A 60 2.13 -4.97 -11.00
C ALA A 60 0.61 -5.06 -10.79
N LYS A 61 0.02 -4.10 -10.06
CA LYS A 61 -1.44 -4.05 -9.85
C LYS A 61 -2.22 -3.88 -11.15
N VAL A 62 -1.80 -2.96 -12.02
CA VAL A 62 -2.44 -2.74 -13.32
C VAL A 62 -2.31 -3.97 -14.22
N ALA A 63 -1.16 -4.66 -14.21
CA ALA A 63 -0.96 -5.90 -14.96
C ALA A 63 -1.89 -7.04 -14.53
N GLU A 64 -2.37 -7.01 -13.28
CA GLU A 64 -3.40 -7.90 -12.73
C GLU A 64 -4.85 -7.39 -12.99
N GLY A 65 -5.01 -6.26 -13.68
CA GLY A 65 -6.33 -5.64 -13.90
C GLY A 65 -6.89 -4.92 -12.67
N LYS A 66 -6.06 -4.66 -11.66
CA LYS A 66 -6.48 -3.97 -10.43
C LYS A 66 -6.33 -2.47 -10.57
N GLY A 67 -7.31 -1.73 -10.04
CA GLY A 67 -7.24 -0.27 -9.97
C GLY A 67 -6.18 0.22 -8.99
N VAL A 68 -5.64 1.42 -9.26
CA VAL A 68 -4.59 2.05 -8.44
C VAL A 68 -5.02 3.47 -8.07
N ALA A 69 -4.76 3.86 -6.82
CA ALA A 69 -4.97 5.23 -6.32
C ALA A 69 -3.70 5.69 -5.59
N LEU A 70 -3.41 6.98 -5.64
CA LEU A 70 -2.30 7.61 -4.91
C LEU A 70 -2.88 8.60 -3.90
N LYS A 71 -2.62 8.38 -2.61
CA LYS A 71 -3.07 9.26 -1.53
C LYS A 71 -1.87 9.90 -0.84
N SER A 72 -2.03 11.17 -0.45
CA SER A 72 -1.03 11.86 0.37
C SER A 72 -1.06 11.32 1.80
N ILE A 73 0.11 11.18 2.42
CA ILE A 73 0.24 10.63 3.78
C ILE A 73 -0.11 11.70 4.85
N GLU A 74 -0.08 12.98 4.48
CA GLU A 74 -0.34 14.10 5.40
C GLU A 74 -1.83 14.40 5.59
N GLU A 75 -2.71 13.72 4.86
CA GLU A 75 -4.15 13.98 4.92
C GLU A 75 -4.79 13.30 6.14
N GLU A 76 -5.73 14.03 6.75
CA GLU A 76 -6.60 13.49 7.77
C GLU A 76 -7.69 12.62 7.16
N VAL A 77 -7.64 11.33 7.46
CA VAL A 77 -8.61 10.34 7.02
C VAL A 77 -9.73 10.17 8.03
N SER A 78 -10.95 10.05 7.51
CA SER A 78 -12.13 9.58 8.23
C SER A 78 -12.05 8.08 8.52
N PRO A 79 -12.90 7.55 9.41
CA PRO A 79 -13.02 6.10 9.61
C PRO A 79 -13.35 5.33 8.33
N GLN A 80 -14.08 5.94 7.39
CA GLN A 80 -14.41 5.28 6.12
C GLN A 80 -13.17 5.17 5.22
N GLU A 81 -12.43 6.26 5.04
CA GLU A 81 -11.18 6.27 4.25
C GLU A 81 -10.11 5.38 4.90
N ALA A 82 -10.04 5.35 6.22
CA ALA A 82 -9.17 4.44 6.95
C ALA A 82 -9.54 2.97 6.72
N ALA A 83 -10.83 2.63 6.58
CA ALA A 83 -11.26 1.27 6.24
C ALA A 83 -10.68 0.81 4.90
N GLU A 84 -10.66 1.71 3.91
CA GLU A 84 -10.07 1.46 2.59
C GLU A 84 -8.55 1.27 2.68
N LEU A 85 -7.86 2.14 3.42
CA LEU A 85 -6.41 2.03 3.65
C LEU A 85 -6.02 0.72 4.36
N LEU A 86 -6.81 0.32 5.36
CA LEU A 86 -6.60 -0.90 6.14
C LEU A 86 -7.07 -2.16 5.40
N ASN A 87 -7.88 -2.02 4.34
CA ASN A 87 -8.55 -3.10 3.63
C ASN A 87 -9.44 -3.96 4.57
N VAL A 88 -10.26 -3.29 5.38
CA VAL A 88 -11.16 -3.88 6.38
C VAL A 88 -12.58 -3.33 6.23
N SER A 89 -13.53 -3.88 6.98
CA SER A 89 -14.90 -3.37 6.97
C SER A 89 -14.99 -1.99 7.64
N ARG A 90 -15.90 -1.14 7.15
CA ARG A 90 -16.16 0.20 7.71
C ARG A 90 -16.52 0.16 9.22
N PRO A 91 -17.36 -0.78 9.71
CA PRO A 91 -17.63 -0.89 11.14
C PRO A 91 -16.39 -1.24 11.96
N PHE A 92 -15.47 -2.06 11.40
CA PHE A 92 -14.23 -2.39 12.08
C PHE A 92 -13.31 -1.16 12.21
N ALA A 93 -13.15 -0.40 11.13
CA ALA A 93 -12.38 0.84 11.18
C ALA A 93 -12.98 1.86 12.16
N ALA A 94 -14.31 2.05 12.17
CA ALA A 94 -14.96 2.93 13.15
C ALA A 94 -14.64 2.53 14.60
N ARG A 95 -14.66 1.24 14.91
CA ARG A 95 -14.30 0.73 16.23
C ARG A 95 -12.85 1.07 16.62
N LEU A 96 -11.90 0.93 15.69
CA LEU A 96 -10.50 1.27 15.95
C LEU A 96 -10.32 2.75 16.34
N PHE A 97 -11.10 3.63 15.70
CA PHE A 97 -11.11 5.04 16.07
C PHE A 97 -11.71 5.25 17.46
N ASP A 98 -12.80 4.56 17.79
CA ASP A 98 -13.46 4.67 19.10
C ASP A 98 -12.59 4.14 20.24
N GLU A 99 -11.90 3.03 20.02
CA GLU A 99 -10.96 2.38 20.95
C GLU A 99 -9.61 3.13 21.06
N GLY A 100 -9.32 4.06 20.16
CA GLY A 100 -8.07 4.82 20.17
C GLY A 100 -6.85 3.99 19.77
N ALA A 101 -7.01 3.03 18.86
CA ALA A 101 -5.93 2.15 18.38
C ALA A 101 -4.74 2.90 17.75
N PHE A 102 -4.98 4.14 17.32
CA PHE A 102 -4.00 5.09 16.83
C PHE A 102 -4.45 6.52 17.17
N PRO A 103 -3.52 7.51 17.18
CA PRO A 103 -3.85 8.90 17.40
C PRO A 103 -4.94 9.39 16.44
N SER A 104 -6.04 9.88 17.01
CA SER A 104 -7.13 10.51 16.27
C SER A 104 -7.68 11.68 17.07
N ARG A 105 -8.26 12.65 16.37
CA ARG A 105 -8.94 13.79 16.98
C ARG A 105 -10.37 13.91 16.49
N LYS A 106 -11.20 14.58 17.28
CA LYS A 106 -12.58 14.89 16.90
C LYS A 106 -12.60 16.19 16.09
N VAL A 107 -13.27 16.18 14.94
CA VAL A 107 -13.53 17.34 14.08
C VAL A 107 -15.04 17.42 13.88
N GLY A 108 -15.69 18.34 14.61
CA GLY A 108 -17.14 18.40 14.72
C GLY A 108 -17.71 17.12 15.35
N SER A 109 -18.58 16.41 14.61
CA SER A 109 -19.17 15.14 15.06
C SER A 109 -18.36 13.90 14.70
N HIS A 110 -17.37 14.01 13.83
CA HIS A 110 -16.61 12.88 13.29
C HIS A 110 -15.20 12.81 13.88
N ARG A 111 -14.60 11.62 13.91
CA ARG A 111 -13.17 11.46 14.21
C ARG A 111 -12.34 11.51 12.92
N ARG A 112 -11.10 11.98 13.04
CA ARG A 112 -10.10 12.09 11.97
C ARG A 112 -8.75 11.63 12.51
N ALA A 113 -7.97 10.92 11.71
CA ALA A 113 -6.61 10.49 12.04
C ALA A 113 -5.70 10.82 10.86
N LEU A 114 -4.42 11.07 11.12
CA LEU A 114 -3.46 11.19 10.02
C LEU A 114 -3.34 9.84 9.31
N ALA A 115 -3.26 9.84 7.98
CA ALA A 115 -3.08 8.61 7.21
C ALA A 115 -1.80 7.86 7.63
N SER A 116 -0.74 8.59 8.00
CA SER A 116 0.49 8.02 8.57
C SER A 116 0.24 7.11 9.78
N GLU A 117 -0.61 7.55 10.72
CA GLU A 117 -0.91 6.81 11.95
C GLU A 117 -1.71 5.53 11.66
N VAL A 118 -2.64 5.61 10.69
CA VAL A 118 -3.42 4.45 10.23
C VAL A 118 -2.51 3.43 9.52
N ILE A 119 -1.58 3.89 8.68
CA ILE A 119 -0.60 3.02 8.00
C ILE A 119 0.36 2.38 9.02
N ALA A 120 0.85 3.15 10.00
CA ALA A 120 1.70 2.64 11.07
C ALA A 120 1.00 1.56 11.91
N TYR A 121 -0.30 1.74 12.19
CA TYR A 121 -1.12 0.69 12.82
C TYR A 121 -1.14 -0.58 11.97
N LYS A 122 -1.39 -0.47 10.65
CA LYS A 122 -1.43 -1.62 9.73
C LYS A 122 -0.13 -2.42 9.74
N GLU A 123 1.01 -1.73 9.75
CA GLU A 123 2.31 -2.40 9.77
C GLU A 123 2.57 -3.09 11.11
N ARG A 124 2.23 -2.47 12.24
CA ARG A 124 2.32 -3.11 13.57
C ARG A 124 1.50 -4.41 13.63
N GLU A 125 0.26 -4.39 13.14
CA GLU A 125 -0.62 -5.57 13.09
C GLU A 125 -0.06 -6.68 12.19
N LYS A 126 0.53 -6.31 11.05
CA LYS A 126 1.17 -7.26 10.14
C LYS A 126 2.36 -7.95 10.82
N GLN A 127 3.21 -7.18 11.50
CA GLN A 127 4.37 -7.72 12.22
C GLN A 127 3.95 -8.63 13.38
N ALA A 128 2.92 -8.24 14.15
CA ALA A 128 2.37 -9.09 15.21
C ALA A 128 1.85 -10.43 14.68
N ARG A 129 1.16 -10.41 13.53
CA ARG A 129 0.67 -11.63 12.87
C ARG A 129 1.80 -12.54 12.39
N LEU A 130 2.85 -11.98 11.79
CA LEU A 130 4.01 -12.76 11.35
C LEU A 130 4.70 -13.43 12.53
N LYS A 131 4.91 -12.69 13.63
CA LYS A 131 5.49 -13.23 14.86
C LYS A 131 4.66 -14.37 15.45
N ALA A 132 3.33 -14.24 15.50
CA ALA A 132 2.46 -15.30 15.98
C ALA A 132 2.54 -16.57 15.11
N LEU A 133 2.67 -16.43 13.78
CA LEU A 133 2.87 -17.57 12.89
C LEU A 133 4.23 -18.25 13.10
N GLU A 134 5.29 -17.47 13.35
CA GLU A 134 6.62 -18.00 13.69
C GLU A 134 6.60 -18.78 15.01
N GLU A 135 5.92 -18.26 16.03
CA GLU A 135 5.76 -18.93 17.33
C GLU A 135 4.99 -20.26 17.19
N LEU A 136 3.92 -20.29 16.38
CA LEU A 136 3.18 -21.52 16.09
C LEU A 136 4.04 -22.55 15.33
N ALA A 137 4.83 -22.11 14.35
CA ALA A 137 5.72 -22.98 13.59
C ALA A 137 6.84 -23.56 14.47
N ALA A 138 7.41 -22.75 15.37
CA ALA A 138 8.42 -23.19 16.32
C ALA A 138 7.85 -24.19 17.33
N TYR A 139 6.60 -23.99 17.79
CA TYR A 139 5.92 -24.93 18.68
C TYR A 139 5.69 -26.29 18.00
N ASP A 140 5.23 -26.31 16.75
CA ASP A 140 5.02 -27.54 15.98
C ASP A 140 6.33 -28.31 15.74
N GLN A 141 7.42 -27.59 15.42
CA GLN A 141 8.75 -28.18 15.28
C GLN A 141 9.26 -28.77 16.60
N SER A 142 8.97 -28.15 17.75
CA SER A 142 9.33 -28.69 19.07
C SER A 142 8.53 -29.94 19.45
N LEU A 143 7.25 -30.01 19.06
CA LEU A 143 6.40 -31.18 19.29
C LEU A 143 6.85 -32.38 18.45
N ASN A 144 7.25 -32.13 17.20
CA ASN A 144 7.70 -33.17 16.26
C ASN A 144 9.11 -33.72 16.60
N LEU A 145 9.88 -33.01 17.43
CA LEU A 145 11.18 -33.45 17.97
C LEU A 145 11.08 -34.15 19.33
N GLY A 146 9.89 -34.16 19.96
CA GLY A 146 9.63 -34.78 21.26
C GLY A 146 9.01 -36.18 21.20
N ILE A 147 8.81 -36.73 20.01
CA ILE A 147 8.29 -38.09 19.78
C ILE A 147 9.39 -38.92 19.10
N GLN A 148 10.34 -39.43 19.88
CA GLN A 148 11.19 -40.57 19.53
C GLN A 148 11.30 -41.51 20.73
#